data_AF-A0ABD5R214-F1
#
_entry.id   AF-A0ABD5R214-F1
#
_cell.length_a   1.000
_cell.length_b   1.000
_cell.length_c   1.000
_cell.angle_alpha   90.00
_cell.angle_beta   90.00
_cell.angle_gamma   90.00
#
_symmetry.space_group_name_H-M   'P 1'
#
loop_
_entity.id
_entity.type
_entity.pdbx_description
1 polymer ?
#
loop_
_entity_poly.entity_id
_entity_poly.type
_entity_poly.pdbx_seq_one_letter_code
_entity_poly.pdbx_strand_id
1 'polypeptide(L)'
;MDRRRVALLLVAVGLLCLPAPQYLGLAAEATSPPAQSSQVYAAEPIDLGNESDRERLVDRHGDAVALADYRLTARHGDEYRSVNATRRALESAMATGSATVSDPGARADLEAIDAEYAFVRDSDAGTEGYYRLTVAADGSTVRAESVSLVPVADAVAEEAPRYADLSAAERRTVDEVVNGSTEADPGYRPGVNDPYVDRFPTPIWRGDTLYSVYVTGHVDDFGPGFAGFVVGLGVASVGVVLVVVGGGVYASDRWIG
;
A
#
# COMPACT_ATOMS: atom_id res chain seq x y z
N MET A 1 56.60 -3.14 22.97
CA MET A 1 56.06 -3.05 21.61
C MET A 1 56.51 -1.71 21.03
N ASP A 2 57.12 -1.70 19.85
CA ASP A 2 57.66 -0.48 19.24
C ASP A 2 56.52 0.50 18.93
N ARG A 3 56.55 1.72 19.51
CA ARG A 3 55.44 2.70 19.44
C ARG A 3 55.05 3.02 18.00
N ARG A 4 56.01 3.01 17.08
CA ARG A 4 55.77 3.20 15.65
C ARG A 4 54.96 2.07 15.04
N ARG A 5 55.21 0.82 15.43
CA ARG A 5 54.44 -0.33 14.97
C ARG A 5 53.00 -0.27 15.48
N VAL A 6 52.81 0.18 16.72
CA VAL A 6 51.46 0.40 17.29
C VAL A 6 50.74 1.49 16.51
N ALA A 7 51.40 2.63 16.26
CA ALA A 7 50.82 3.74 15.51
C ALA A 7 50.41 3.34 14.07
N LEU A 8 51.28 2.61 13.37
CA LEU A 8 50.97 2.09 12.03
C LEU A 8 49.81 1.09 12.04
N LEU A 9 49.73 0.24 13.07
CA LEU A 9 48.63 -0.71 13.22
C LEU A 9 47.30 0.02 13.48
N LEU A 10 47.30 1.08 14.29
CA LEU A 10 46.12 1.92 14.50
C LEU A 10 45.67 2.58 13.19
N VAL A 11 46.59 3.13 12.41
CA VAL A 11 46.27 3.73 11.10
C VAL A 11 45.73 2.68 10.13
N ALA A 12 46.36 1.50 10.04
CA ALA A 12 45.93 0.43 9.13
C ALA A 12 44.53 -0.10 9.48
N VAL A 13 44.26 -0.36 10.76
CA VAL A 13 42.92 -0.75 11.23
C VAL A 13 41.92 0.38 11.01
N GLY A 14 42.33 1.63 11.28
CA GLY A 14 41.47 2.79 11.06
C GLY A 14 41.05 2.95 9.61
N LEU A 15 41.97 2.80 8.66
CA LEU A 15 41.69 2.83 7.22
C LEU A 15 40.77 1.69 6.77
N LEU A 16 40.89 0.50 7.37
CA LEU A 16 39.99 -0.64 7.08
C LEU A 16 38.55 -0.38 7.59
N CYS A 17 38.41 0.38 8.68
CA CYS A 17 37.13 0.76 9.24
C CYS A 17 36.40 1.86 8.43
N LEU A 18 37.12 2.70 7.68
CA LEU A 18 36.49 3.81 6.92
C LEU A 18 35.45 3.36 5.88
N PRO A 19 35.68 2.31 5.04
CA PRO A 19 34.67 1.84 4.11
C PRO A 19 33.59 0.93 4.73
N ALA A 20 33.54 0.79 6.07
CA ALA A 20 32.55 -0.03 6.76
C ALA A 20 31.08 0.24 6.41
N PRO A 21 30.63 1.50 6.20
CA PRO A 21 29.25 1.76 5.77
C PRO A 21 28.88 1.03 4.46
N GLN A 22 29.83 0.83 3.56
CA GLN A 22 29.58 0.19 2.27
C GLN A 22 29.50 -1.33 2.39
N TYR A 23 30.52 -1.98 2.99
CA TYR A 23 30.56 -3.44 3.02
C TYR A 23 29.64 -4.05 4.08
N LEU A 24 29.37 -3.35 5.20
CA LEU A 24 28.40 -3.84 6.19
C LEU A 24 26.96 -3.69 5.72
N GLY A 25 26.63 -2.63 4.96
CA GLY A 25 25.34 -2.53 4.28
C GLY A 25 25.12 -3.69 3.32
N LEU A 26 26.09 -3.95 2.45
CA LEU A 26 26.03 -5.08 1.50
C LEU A 26 25.94 -6.45 2.20
N ALA A 27 26.70 -6.66 3.28
CA ALA A 27 26.64 -7.91 4.03
C ALA A 27 25.31 -8.10 4.75
N ALA A 28 24.73 -7.03 5.29
CA ALA A 28 23.41 -7.07 5.91
C ALA A 28 22.34 -7.41 4.87
N GLU A 29 22.36 -6.77 3.69
CA GLU A 29 21.46 -7.09 2.57
C GLU A 29 21.57 -8.57 2.15
N ALA A 30 22.80 -9.08 1.99
CA ALA A 30 23.06 -10.42 1.48
C ALA A 30 22.69 -11.55 2.46
N THR A 31 22.58 -11.24 3.76
CA THR A 31 22.30 -12.24 4.82
C THR A 31 20.90 -12.12 5.38
N SER A 32 20.12 -11.16 4.91
CA SER A 32 18.79 -10.89 5.45
C SER A 32 17.73 -11.81 4.87
N PRO A 33 16.62 -12.02 5.60
CA PRO A 33 15.43 -12.65 5.06
C PRO A 33 14.94 -11.93 3.79
N PRO A 34 14.14 -12.60 2.95
CA PRO A 34 13.50 -11.98 1.81
C PRO A 34 12.76 -10.70 2.22
N ALA A 35 12.78 -9.70 1.35
CA ALA A 35 12.07 -8.45 1.58
C ALA A 35 10.59 -8.72 1.86
N GLN A 36 10.08 -8.14 2.94
CA GLN A 36 8.67 -8.18 3.31
C GLN A 36 7.95 -6.93 2.79
N SER A 37 6.64 -7.04 2.59
CA SER A 37 5.80 -5.88 2.35
C SER A 37 5.97 -4.86 3.48
N SER A 38 5.92 -3.58 3.11
CA SER A 38 5.83 -2.49 4.09
C SER A 38 4.45 -2.44 4.75
N GLN A 39 3.45 -3.07 4.17
CA GLN A 39 2.11 -3.18 4.75
C GLN A 39 1.99 -4.41 5.66
N VAL A 40 1.31 -4.23 6.78
CA VAL A 40 0.88 -5.31 7.68
C VAL A 40 -0.58 -5.61 7.38
N TYR A 41 -0.88 -6.85 7.02
CA TYR A 41 -2.24 -7.27 6.68
C TYR A 41 -2.85 -8.09 7.80
N ALA A 42 -4.13 -7.85 8.05
CA ALA A 42 -4.96 -8.61 8.95
C ALA A 42 -6.17 -9.13 8.21
N ALA A 43 -6.83 -10.17 8.73
CA ALA A 43 -8.10 -10.65 8.22
C ALA A 43 -9.10 -10.85 9.35
N GLU A 44 -10.34 -10.44 9.10
CA GLU A 44 -11.46 -10.69 10.00
C GLU A 44 -12.66 -11.25 9.23
N PRO A 45 -13.47 -12.15 9.85
CA PRO A 45 -14.70 -12.62 9.23
C PRO A 45 -15.74 -11.49 9.17
N ILE A 46 -16.53 -11.49 8.11
CA ILE A 46 -17.60 -10.53 7.84
C ILE A 46 -18.94 -11.28 7.80
N ASP A 47 -19.89 -10.85 8.62
CA ASP A 47 -21.29 -11.28 8.54
C ASP A 47 -22.12 -10.23 7.77
N LEU A 48 -22.55 -10.56 6.55
CA LEU A 48 -23.38 -9.68 5.72
C LEU A 48 -24.78 -9.41 6.33
N GLY A 49 -25.21 -10.22 7.30
CA GLY A 49 -26.41 -9.97 8.09
C GLY A 49 -26.23 -8.85 9.12
N ASN A 50 -25.00 -8.50 9.46
CA ASN A 50 -24.66 -7.46 10.42
C ASN A 50 -24.37 -6.12 9.72
N GLU A 51 -25.02 -5.05 10.18
CA GLU A 51 -24.88 -3.72 9.56
C GLU A 51 -23.47 -3.13 9.69
N SER A 52 -22.86 -3.24 10.87
CA SER A 52 -21.49 -2.75 11.09
C SER A 52 -20.44 -3.52 10.29
N ASP A 53 -20.66 -4.80 10.04
CA ASP A 53 -19.78 -5.61 9.19
C ASP A 53 -19.89 -5.22 7.72
N ARG A 54 -21.10 -4.91 7.24
CA ARG A 54 -21.30 -4.35 5.89
C ARG A 54 -20.65 -2.99 5.73
N GLU A 55 -20.79 -2.10 6.72
CA GLU A 55 -20.13 -0.79 6.74
C GLU A 55 -18.62 -0.95 6.62
N ARG A 56 -18.01 -1.82 7.44
CA ARG A 56 -16.57 -2.11 7.38
C ARG A 56 -16.14 -2.72 6.05
N LEU A 57 -16.93 -3.63 5.48
CA LEU A 57 -16.63 -4.24 4.18
C LEU A 57 -16.62 -3.18 3.08
N VAL A 58 -17.67 -2.36 3.01
CA VAL A 58 -17.83 -1.33 1.98
C VAL A 58 -16.84 -0.19 2.16
N ASP A 59 -16.53 0.23 3.38
CA ASP A 59 -15.54 1.27 3.64
C ASP A 59 -14.15 0.89 3.11
N ARG A 60 -13.77 -0.39 3.27
CA ARG A 60 -12.44 -0.88 2.87
C ARG A 60 -12.36 -1.30 1.40
N HIS A 61 -13.44 -1.84 0.84
CA HIS A 61 -13.42 -2.54 -0.45
C HIS A 61 -14.45 -2.02 -1.45
N GLY A 62 -15.27 -1.02 -1.08
CA GLY A 62 -16.32 -0.46 -1.92
C GLY A 62 -15.80 0.17 -3.22
N ASP A 63 -14.56 0.64 -3.23
CA ASP A 63 -13.90 1.19 -4.41
C ASP A 63 -13.75 0.18 -5.57
N ALA A 64 -13.86 -1.13 -5.30
CA ALA A 64 -13.86 -2.16 -6.34
C ALA A 64 -15.12 -2.09 -7.21
N VAL A 65 -16.26 -1.73 -6.61
CA VAL A 65 -17.58 -1.72 -7.27
C VAL A 65 -18.15 -0.32 -7.47
N ALA A 66 -17.57 0.68 -6.80
CA ALA A 66 -18.06 2.04 -6.78
C ALA A 66 -17.00 3.06 -7.20
N LEU A 67 -17.37 3.95 -8.12
CA LEU A 67 -16.55 5.11 -8.44
C LEU A 67 -16.86 6.24 -7.45
N ALA A 68 -15.84 6.71 -6.75
CA ALA A 68 -15.92 7.95 -5.99
C ALA A 68 -15.84 9.16 -6.92
N ASP A 69 -16.77 10.10 -6.79
CA ASP A 69 -16.89 11.30 -7.62
C ASP A 69 -15.55 12.06 -7.79
N TYR A 70 -14.78 12.20 -6.71
CA TYR A 70 -13.56 13.01 -6.69
C TYR A 70 -12.44 12.38 -7.54
N ARG A 71 -12.51 11.06 -7.78
CA ARG A 71 -11.54 10.30 -8.60
C ARG A 71 -11.73 10.51 -10.09
N LEU A 72 -12.84 11.13 -10.54
CA LEU A 72 -13.01 11.56 -11.93
C LEU A 72 -11.86 12.47 -12.41
N THR A 73 -11.29 13.26 -11.49
CA THR A 73 -10.16 14.15 -11.76
C THR A 73 -8.86 13.39 -12.03
N ALA A 74 -8.68 12.20 -11.45
CA ALA A 74 -7.45 11.40 -11.62
C ALA A 74 -7.40 10.67 -12.98
N ARG A 75 -8.56 10.46 -13.62
CA ARG A 75 -8.69 9.74 -14.91
C ARG A 75 -8.17 10.55 -16.10
N HIS A 76 -8.13 11.88 -16.00
CA HIS A 76 -7.83 12.77 -17.12
C HIS A 76 -6.80 13.82 -16.73
N GLY A 77 -5.52 13.52 -17.00
CA GLY A 77 -4.46 14.53 -17.00
C GLY A 77 -4.74 15.58 -18.07
N ASP A 78 -4.91 16.83 -17.64
CA ASP A 78 -5.02 18.08 -18.40
C ASP A 78 -6.35 18.43 -19.11
N GLU A 79 -7.33 17.52 -19.27
CA GLU A 79 -8.65 17.83 -19.88
C GLU A 79 -9.74 18.25 -18.86
N TYR A 80 -9.57 19.42 -18.24
CA TYR A 80 -10.46 19.91 -17.19
C TYR A 80 -11.92 20.21 -17.61
N ARG A 81 -12.24 20.38 -18.90
CA ARG A 81 -13.59 20.79 -19.32
C ARG A 81 -14.61 19.63 -19.35
N SER A 82 -14.22 18.46 -19.87
CA SER A 82 -15.04 17.25 -19.94
C SER A 82 -15.28 16.68 -18.54
N VAL A 83 -14.22 16.56 -17.72
CA VAL A 83 -14.30 16.09 -16.32
C VAL A 83 -15.31 16.89 -15.50
N ASN A 84 -15.28 18.22 -15.61
CA ASN A 84 -16.23 19.08 -14.90
C ASN A 84 -17.66 18.91 -15.41
N ALA A 85 -17.87 18.54 -16.68
CA ALA A 85 -19.20 18.29 -17.23
C ALA A 85 -19.74 16.92 -16.77
N THR A 86 -18.91 15.87 -16.76
CA THR A 86 -19.22 14.54 -16.20
C THR A 86 -19.60 14.65 -14.74
N ARG A 87 -18.75 15.29 -13.92
CA ARG A 87 -19.00 15.47 -12.48
C ARG A 87 -20.32 16.20 -12.22
N ARG A 88 -20.55 17.35 -12.88
CA ARG A 88 -21.82 18.10 -12.74
C ARG A 88 -23.04 17.28 -13.15
N ALA A 89 -22.91 16.42 -14.16
CA ALA A 89 -23.99 15.54 -14.58
C ALA A 89 -24.31 14.49 -13.51
N LEU A 90 -23.30 13.88 -12.91
CA LEU A 90 -23.46 12.92 -11.81
C LEU A 90 -24.03 13.58 -10.56
N GLU A 91 -23.47 14.70 -10.11
CA GLU A 91 -23.97 15.50 -8.98
C GLU A 91 -25.46 15.86 -9.19
N SER A 92 -25.80 16.38 -10.38
CA SER A 92 -27.18 16.73 -10.72
C SER A 92 -28.10 15.51 -10.77
N ALA A 93 -27.63 14.38 -11.31
CA ALA A 93 -28.41 13.15 -11.37
C ALA A 93 -28.65 12.57 -9.96
N MET A 94 -27.64 12.57 -9.10
CA MET A 94 -27.77 12.14 -7.70
C MET A 94 -28.73 13.05 -6.92
N ALA A 95 -28.68 14.36 -7.15
CA ALA A 95 -29.55 15.32 -6.46
C ALA A 95 -31.01 15.33 -6.96
N THR A 96 -31.25 15.07 -8.25
CA THR A 96 -32.58 15.26 -8.88
C THR A 96 -33.17 14.00 -9.54
N GLY A 97 -32.43 12.89 -9.54
CA GLY A 97 -32.78 11.61 -10.16
C GLY A 97 -32.34 11.46 -11.62
N SER A 98 -32.03 12.56 -12.33
CA SER A 98 -31.51 12.48 -13.71
C SER A 98 -30.80 13.76 -14.17
N ALA A 99 -29.86 13.63 -15.11
CA ALA A 99 -29.23 14.76 -15.78
C ALA A 99 -29.03 14.48 -17.27
N THR A 100 -28.92 15.55 -18.08
CA THR A 100 -28.68 15.47 -19.52
C THR A 100 -27.39 16.20 -19.87
N VAL A 101 -26.61 15.62 -20.77
CA VAL A 101 -25.28 16.07 -21.15
C VAL A 101 -25.16 16.22 -22.67
N SER A 102 -24.65 17.36 -23.10
CA SER A 102 -24.37 17.67 -24.51
C SER A 102 -22.91 17.52 -24.90
N ASP A 103 -22.00 17.57 -23.92
CA ASP A 103 -20.55 17.45 -24.14
C ASP A 103 -20.17 16.01 -24.56
N PRO A 104 -19.55 15.80 -25.73
CA PRO A 104 -19.21 14.45 -26.20
C PRO A 104 -18.22 13.70 -25.31
N GLY A 105 -17.28 14.40 -24.66
CA GLY A 105 -16.32 13.79 -23.75
C GLY A 105 -17.02 13.27 -22.50
N ALA A 106 -17.93 14.07 -21.94
CA ALA A 106 -18.70 13.65 -20.78
C ALA A 106 -19.70 12.51 -21.08
N ARG A 107 -20.21 12.40 -22.31
CA ARG A 107 -21.03 11.24 -22.72
C ARG A 107 -20.21 9.96 -22.74
N ALA A 108 -19.03 10.00 -23.36
CA ALA A 108 -18.13 8.85 -23.40
C ALA A 108 -17.65 8.45 -22.00
N ASP A 109 -17.39 9.43 -21.12
CA ASP A 109 -17.06 9.16 -19.72
C ASP A 109 -18.23 8.46 -18.99
N LEU A 110 -19.46 8.97 -19.13
CA LEU A 110 -20.63 8.35 -18.49
C LEU A 110 -20.85 6.91 -18.96
N GLU A 111 -20.69 6.64 -20.26
CA GLU A 111 -20.75 5.29 -20.81
C GLU A 111 -19.66 4.39 -20.24
N ALA A 112 -18.43 4.89 -20.11
CA ALA A 112 -17.32 4.14 -19.52
C ALA A 112 -17.57 3.85 -18.03
N ILE A 113 -18.13 4.80 -17.28
CA ILE A 113 -18.48 4.63 -15.87
C ILE A 113 -19.58 3.57 -15.70
N ASP A 114 -20.64 3.64 -16.51
CA ASP A 114 -21.76 2.68 -16.50
C ASP A 114 -21.30 1.25 -16.85
N ALA A 115 -20.28 1.13 -17.71
CA ALA A 115 -19.72 -0.16 -18.10
C ALA A 115 -18.75 -0.76 -17.06
N GLU A 116 -18.08 0.08 -16.28
CA GLU A 116 -16.99 -0.32 -15.37
C GLU A 116 -17.45 -0.47 -13.92
N TYR A 117 -18.41 0.34 -13.47
CA TYR A 117 -18.82 0.42 -12.06
C TYR A 117 -20.30 0.12 -11.88
N ALA A 118 -20.61 -0.72 -10.89
CA ALA A 118 -21.99 -1.01 -10.49
C ALA A 118 -22.65 0.16 -9.74
N PHE A 119 -21.85 0.98 -9.05
CA PHE A 119 -22.32 2.08 -8.21
C PHE A 119 -21.46 3.35 -8.37
N VAL A 120 -22.01 4.48 -7.95
CA VAL A 120 -21.29 5.72 -7.72
C VAL A 120 -21.51 6.19 -6.29
N ARG A 121 -20.44 6.65 -5.65
CA ARG A 121 -20.44 7.14 -4.27
C ARG A 121 -20.37 8.66 -4.27
N ASP A 122 -21.36 9.30 -3.67
CA ASP A 122 -21.25 10.71 -3.29
C ASP A 122 -20.27 10.82 -2.11
N SER A 123 -19.18 11.53 -2.34
CA SER A 123 -18.06 11.66 -1.40
C SER A 123 -18.01 13.05 -0.76
N ASP A 124 -18.89 13.98 -1.14
CA ASP A 124 -18.93 15.32 -0.57
C ASP A 124 -19.59 15.28 0.81
N ALA A 125 -18.87 15.85 1.78
CA ALA A 125 -19.10 15.70 3.21
C ALA A 125 -20.55 16.05 3.63
N GLY A 126 -21.36 15.02 3.88
CA GLY A 126 -22.63 15.13 4.62
C GLY A 126 -23.86 14.52 3.94
N THR A 127 -23.79 14.10 2.67
CA THR A 127 -24.82 13.32 1.97
C THR A 127 -24.26 11.99 1.50
N GLU A 128 -23.76 11.19 2.45
CA GLU A 128 -23.23 9.85 2.17
C GLU A 128 -24.33 8.97 1.56
N GLY A 129 -24.17 8.63 0.29
CA GLY A 129 -25.12 7.80 -0.43
C GLY A 129 -24.45 7.09 -1.59
N TYR A 130 -24.82 5.83 -1.78
CA TYR A 130 -24.51 5.08 -2.99
C TYR A 130 -25.66 5.24 -3.98
N TYR A 131 -25.31 5.33 -5.25
CA TYR A 131 -26.28 5.46 -6.32
C TYR A 131 -25.99 4.41 -7.39
N ARG A 132 -27.05 3.75 -7.87
CA ARG A 132 -26.97 2.98 -9.10
C ARG A 132 -27.17 3.93 -10.28
N LEU A 133 -26.25 3.91 -11.22
CA LEU A 133 -26.38 4.67 -12.44
C LEU A 133 -27.12 3.88 -13.52
N THR A 134 -27.77 4.60 -14.40
CA THR A 134 -28.23 4.07 -15.68
C THR A 134 -28.02 5.14 -16.73
N VAL A 135 -27.12 4.86 -17.67
CA VAL A 135 -26.79 5.77 -18.76
C VAL A 135 -27.55 5.38 -20.03
N ALA A 136 -28.10 6.36 -20.73
CA ALA A 136 -28.74 6.13 -22.02
C ALA A 136 -27.71 5.66 -23.05
N ALA A 137 -28.13 4.88 -24.04
CA ALA A 137 -27.24 4.27 -25.03
C ALA A 137 -26.42 5.26 -25.90
N ASP A 138 -26.74 6.56 -25.83
CA ASP A 138 -26.03 7.64 -26.50
C ASP A 138 -25.21 8.53 -25.53
N GLY A 139 -25.08 8.09 -24.27
CA GLY A 139 -24.39 8.79 -23.18
C GLY A 139 -25.07 10.10 -22.75
N SER A 140 -26.17 10.49 -23.40
CA SER A 140 -26.73 11.84 -23.29
C SER A 140 -27.49 12.08 -22.01
N THR A 141 -27.96 11.02 -21.36
CA THR A 141 -28.79 11.08 -20.17
C THR A 141 -28.27 10.08 -19.16
N VAL A 142 -28.06 10.52 -17.93
CA VAL A 142 -27.73 9.67 -16.79
C VAL A 142 -28.86 9.76 -15.78
N ARG A 143 -29.29 8.61 -15.26
CA ARG A 143 -30.18 8.51 -14.09
C ARG A 143 -29.40 7.98 -12.92
N ALA A 144 -29.72 8.47 -11.73
CA ALA A 144 -29.14 7.97 -10.49
C ALA A 144 -30.27 7.59 -9.54
N GLU A 145 -30.23 6.36 -9.05
CA GLU A 145 -31.16 5.83 -8.05
C GLU A 145 -30.40 5.61 -6.75
N SER A 146 -30.84 6.21 -5.65
CA SER A 146 -30.24 5.98 -4.33
C SER A 146 -30.44 4.53 -3.90
N VAL A 147 -29.35 3.88 -3.49
CA VAL A 147 -29.36 2.52 -2.97
C VAL A 147 -28.86 2.49 -1.53
N SER A 148 -29.39 1.56 -0.75
CA SER A 148 -28.88 1.29 0.60
C SER A 148 -27.50 0.63 0.53
N LEU A 149 -26.88 0.47 1.70
CA LEU A 149 -25.57 -0.19 1.81
C LEU A 149 -25.60 -1.68 1.46
N VAL A 150 -26.75 -2.35 1.62
CA VAL A 150 -26.89 -3.80 1.44
C VAL A 150 -26.53 -4.25 0.01
N PRO A 151 -27.13 -3.70 -1.06
CA PRO A 151 -26.73 -4.03 -2.43
C PRO A 151 -25.25 -3.78 -2.74
N VAL A 152 -24.62 -2.81 -2.10
CA VAL A 152 -23.20 -2.48 -2.32
C VAL A 152 -22.32 -3.52 -1.64
N ALA A 153 -22.61 -3.86 -0.38
CA ALA A 153 -21.91 -4.92 0.34
C ALA A 153 -22.06 -6.28 -0.36
N ASP A 154 -23.26 -6.59 -0.86
CA ASP A 154 -23.52 -7.81 -1.61
C ASP A 154 -22.69 -7.85 -2.91
N ALA A 155 -22.61 -6.75 -3.66
CA ALA A 155 -21.78 -6.69 -4.87
C ALA A 155 -20.28 -6.86 -4.57
N VAL A 156 -19.76 -6.21 -3.52
CA VAL A 156 -18.37 -6.41 -3.07
C VAL A 156 -18.13 -7.88 -2.70
N ALA A 157 -19.07 -8.51 -2.00
CA ALA A 157 -18.98 -9.91 -1.64
C ALA A 157 -19.11 -10.85 -2.85
N GLU A 158 -19.92 -10.53 -3.85
CA GLU A 158 -20.08 -11.32 -5.08
C GLU A 158 -18.81 -11.31 -5.93
N GLU A 159 -18.13 -10.16 -6.04
CA GLU A 159 -16.85 -10.04 -6.75
C GLU A 159 -15.67 -10.64 -6.00
N ALA A 160 -15.82 -10.90 -4.70
CA ALA A 160 -14.74 -11.42 -3.87
C ALA A 160 -14.27 -12.79 -4.40
N PRO A 161 -12.95 -12.97 -4.62
CA PRO A 161 -12.38 -14.23 -5.07
C PRO A 161 -12.69 -15.37 -4.11
N ARG A 162 -12.76 -16.60 -4.64
CA ARG A 162 -12.94 -17.81 -3.84
C ARG A 162 -11.58 -18.42 -3.53
N TYR A 163 -11.30 -18.67 -2.26
CA TYR A 163 -10.09 -19.37 -1.80
C TYR A 163 -9.89 -20.73 -2.47
N ALA A 164 -10.98 -21.43 -2.81
CA ALA A 164 -10.93 -22.72 -3.47
C ALA A 164 -10.33 -22.66 -4.89
N ASP A 165 -10.44 -21.51 -5.56
CA ASP A 165 -9.95 -21.30 -6.93
C ASP A 165 -8.47 -20.89 -6.95
N LEU A 166 -7.91 -20.55 -5.79
CA LEU A 166 -6.51 -20.19 -5.64
C LEU A 166 -5.57 -21.39 -5.77
N SER A 167 -4.39 -21.15 -6.33
CA SER A 167 -3.30 -22.12 -6.34
C SER A 167 -2.84 -22.44 -4.91
N ALA A 168 -2.13 -23.56 -4.75
CA ALA A 168 -1.59 -23.96 -3.45
C ALA A 168 -0.56 -22.97 -2.88
N ALA A 169 0.03 -22.11 -3.71
CA ALA A 169 0.97 -21.09 -3.25
C ALA A 169 0.23 -19.83 -2.77
N GLU A 170 -0.75 -19.35 -3.54
CA GLU A 170 -1.60 -18.21 -3.15
C GLU A 170 -2.40 -18.51 -1.88
N ARG A 171 -2.92 -19.73 -1.75
CA ARG A 171 -3.60 -20.19 -0.53
C ARG A 171 -2.72 -20.11 0.71
N ARG A 172 -1.43 -20.43 0.59
CA ARG A 172 -0.48 -20.33 1.71
C ARG A 172 -0.30 -18.88 2.14
N THR A 173 -0.14 -17.95 1.20
CA THR A 173 -0.06 -16.51 1.51
C THR A 173 -1.32 -16.01 2.22
N VAL A 174 -2.50 -16.39 1.73
CA VAL A 174 -3.78 -16.04 2.38
C VAL A 174 -3.88 -16.68 3.77
N ASP A 175 -3.50 -17.95 3.92
CA ASP A 175 -3.53 -18.65 5.22
C ASP A 175 -2.60 -17.99 6.23
N GLU A 176 -1.42 -17.51 5.81
CA GLU A 176 -0.51 -16.80 6.70
C GLU A 176 -1.10 -15.48 7.20
N VAL A 177 -1.81 -14.72 6.34
CA VAL A 177 -2.51 -13.49 6.75
C VAL A 177 -3.69 -13.81 7.68
N VAL A 178 -4.53 -14.77 7.30
CA VAL A 178 -5.73 -15.14 8.07
C VAL A 178 -5.35 -15.74 9.43
N ASN A 179 -4.35 -16.61 9.49
CA ASN A 179 -3.93 -17.25 10.74
C ASN A 179 -2.95 -16.38 11.56
N GLY A 180 -2.25 -15.45 10.91
CA GLY A 180 -1.34 -14.51 11.57
C GLY A 180 -2.07 -13.40 12.32
N SER A 181 -3.36 -13.21 12.05
CA SER A 181 -4.23 -12.26 12.76
C SER A 181 -4.64 -12.84 14.12
N THR A 182 -3.86 -12.61 15.17
CA THR A 182 -4.18 -13.04 16.54
C THR A 182 -4.32 -11.85 17.47
N GLU A 183 -4.98 -12.00 18.62
CA GLU A 183 -5.10 -10.91 19.62
C GLU A 183 -3.73 -10.37 20.09
N ALA A 184 -2.66 -11.17 19.97
CA ALA A 184 -1.31 -10.82 20.41
C ALA A 184 -0.42 -10.21 19.31
N ASP A 185 -0.74 -10.44 18.03
CA ASP A 185 -0.02 -9.89 16.88
C ASP A 185 -1.03 -9.55 15.79
N PRO A 186 -1.34 -8.25 15.57
CA PRO A 186 -2.52 -7.86 14.82
C PRO A 186 -2.41 -8.09 13.31
N GLY A 187 -1.32 -8.67 12.79
CA GLY A 187 -1.27 -9.01 11.37
C GLY A 187 0.04 -9.64 10.89
N TYR A 188 0.08 -9.92 9.60
CA TYR A 188 1.17 -10.60 8.93
C TYR A 188 1.77 -9.73 7.83
N ARG A 189 3.08 -9.87 7.62
CA ARG A 189 3.84 -9.20 6.54
C ARG A 189 4.29 -10.25 5.53
N PRO A 190 3.54 -10.47 4.45
CA PRO A 190 3.97 -11.36 3.37
C PRO A 190 5.24 -10.82 2.71
N GLY A 191 6.02 -11.72 2.12
CA GLY A 191 7.13 -11.39 1.24
C GLY A 191 6.65 -10.55 0.05
N VAL A 192 7.47 -9.61 -0.43
CA VAL A 192 7.12 -8.75 -1.58
C VAL A 192 6.87 -9.52 -2.88
N ASN A 193 7.34 -10.77 -2.96
CA ASN A 193 7.18 -11.66 -4.11
C ASN A 193 6.30 -12.86 -3.79
N ASP A 194 5.62 -12.87 -2.64
CA ASP A 194 4.71 -13.96 -2.30
C ASP A 194 3.52 -13.94 -3.27
N PRO A 195 3.09 -15.11 -3.80
CA PRO A 195 1.94 -15.16 -4.69
C PRO A 195 0.72 -14.52 -4.02
N TYR A 196 -0.06 -13.75 -4.80
CA TYR A 196 -1.27 -13.05 -4.36
C TYR A 196 -1.05 -11.76 -3.55
N VAL A 197 0.17 -11.40 -3.16
CA VAL A 197 0.42 -10.20 -2.34
C VAL A 197 0.02 -8.90 -3.04
N ASP A 198 0.12 -8.87 -4.37
CA ASP A 198 -0.27 -7.76 -5.24
C ASP A 198 -1.79 -7.52 -5.30
N ARG A 199 -2.57 -8.49 -4.81
CA ARG A 199 -4.03 -8.38 -4.72
C ARG A 199 -4.49 -7.83 -3.38
N PHE A 200 -3.64 -7.74 -2.36
CA PHE A 200 -4.05 -7.17 -1.07
C PHE A 200 -4.07 -5.64 -1.08
N PRO A 201 -5.00 -5.01 -0.33
CA PRO A 201 -6.09 -5.60 0.46
C PRO A 201 -7.25 -6.11 -0.43
N THR A 202 -7.88 -7.23 -0.04
CA THR A 202 -9.00 -7.83 -0.81
C THR A 202 -9.93 -8.66 0.09
N PRO A 203 -11.24 -8.67 -0.14
CA PRO A 203 -12.12 -9.64 0.50
C PRO A 203 -11.91 -11.03 -0.14
N ILE A 204 -12.12 -12.10 0.62
CA ILE A 204 -11.98 -13.47 0.10
C ILE A 204 -12.95 -14.44 0.75
N TRP A 205 -13.63 -15.24 -0.06
CA TRP A 205 -14.49 -16.32 0.43
C TRP A 205 -13.67 -17.56 0.76
N ARG A 206 -13.75 -18.02 2.01
CA ARG A 206 -13.23 -19.31 2.45
C ARG A 206 -14.39 -20.19 2.90
N GLY A 207 -14.82 -21.09 2.02
CA GLY A 207 -16.07 -21.82 2.22
C GLY A 207 -17.24 -20.83 2.23
N ASP A 208 -18.04 -20.86 3.29
CA ASP A 208 -19.20 -19.99 3.49
C ASP A 208 -18.88 -18.74 4.34
N THR A 209 -17.61 -18.45 4.60
CA THR A 209 -17.18 -17.29 5.37
C THR A 209 -16.43 -16.31 4.48
N LEU A 210 -16.91 -15.07 4.45
CA LEU A 210 -16.20 -13.95 3.83
C LEU A 210 -15.20 -13.38 4.82
N TYR A 211 -13.93 -13.32 4.44
CA TYR A 211 -12.90 -12.63 5.21
C TYR A 211 -12.58 -11.30 4.54
N SER A 212 -12.57 -10.21 5.31
CA SER A 212 -12.03 -8.92 4.86
C SER A 212 -10.53 -8.91 5.16
N VAL A 213 -9.68 -8.98 4.14
CA VAL A 213 -8.23 -8.73 4.32
C VAL A 213 -7.98 -7.24 4.21
N TYR A 214 -7.37 -6.64 5.22
CA TYR A 214 -7.17 -5.20 5.30
C TYR A 214 -5.79 -4.85 5.85
N VAL A 215 -5.36 -3.61 5.61
CA VAL A 215 -4.11 -3.08 6.15
C VAL A 215 -4.34 -2.62 7.58
N THR A 216 -3.63 -3.21 8.53
CA THR A 216 -3.69 -2.82 9.95
C THR A 216 -2.53 -1.92 10.36
N GLY A 217 -1.49 -1.80 9.53
CA GLY A 217 -0.30 -1.04 9.87
C GLY A 217 0.67 -0.90 8.71
N HIS A 218 1.66 -0.04 8.91
CA HIS A 218 2.78 0.16 8.02
C HIS A 218 4.08 0.07 8.81
N VAL A 219 5.08 -0.59 8.24
CA VAL A 219 6.44 -0.62 8.77
C VAL A 219 7.31 0.17 7.82
N ASP A 220 7.81 1.31 8.30
CA ASP A 220 8.88 2.06 7.64
C ASP A 220 10.19 1.28 7.79
N ASP A 221 10.39 0.31 6.90
CA ASP A 221 11.62 -0.46 6.86
C ASP A 221 12.55 0.15 5.80
N PHE A 222 13.59 0.87 6.25
CA PHE A 222 14.66 1.33 5.37
C PHE A 222 15.52 0.17 4.83
N GLY A 223 15.20 -1.05 5.24
CA GLY A 223 15.82 -2.28 4.79
C GLY A 223 17.06 -2.62 5.60
N PRO A 224 17.46 -3.90 5.57
CA PRO A 224 18.64 -4.38 6.28
C PRO A 224 19.93 -3.71 5.80
N GLY A 225 20.03 -3.32 4.53
CA GLY A 225 21.15 -2.56 4.00
C GLY A 225 21.35 -1.21 4.68
N PHE A 226 20.26 -0.49 4.97
CA PHE A 226 20.33 0.78 5.71
C PHE A 226 20.75 0.57 7.17
N ALA A 227 20.21 -0.45 7.84
CA ALA A 227 20.65 -0.80 9.19
C ALA A 227 22.15 -1.15 9.22
N GLY A 228 22.63 -1.95 8.26
CA GLY A 228 24.05 -2.27 8.09
C GLY A 228 24.91 -1.03 7.79
N PHE A 229 24.41 -0.10 6.98
CA PHE A 229 25.05 1.18 6.71
C PHE A 229 25.20 2.03 7.98
N VAL A 230 24.16 2.15 8.80
CA VAL A 230 24.20 2.91 10.07
C VAL A 230 25.20 2.30 11.06
N VAL A 231 25.22 0.97 11.20
CA VAL A 231 26.26 0.28 11.98
C VAL A 231 27.64 0.58 11.43
N GLY A 232 27.80 0.56 10.11
CA GLY A 232 29.05 0.92 9.44
C GLY A 232 29.49 2.37 9.65
N LEU A 233 28.57 3.33 9.81
CA LEU A 233 28.92 4.71 10.20
C LEU A 233 29.56 4.75 11.59
N GLY A 234 29.07 3.93 12.53
CA GLY A 234 29.68 3.75 13.85
C GLY A 234 31.11 3.22 13.75
N VAL A 235 31.32 2.19 12.93
CA VAL A 235 32.65 1.60 12.68
C VAL A 235 33.59 2.61 12.00
N ALA A 236 33.12 3.34 10.99
CA ALA A 236 33.90 4.38 10.32
C ALA A 236 34.32 5.50 11.29
N SER A 237 33.45 5.89 12.23
CA SER A 237 33.77 6.87 13.26
C SER A 237 34.91 6.41 14.17
N VAL A 238 34.91 5.13 14.57
CA VAL A 238 36.05 4.51 15.27
C VAL A 238 37.30 4.53 14.39
N GLY A 239 37.15 4.25 13.10
CA GLY A 239 38.24 4.32 12.12
C GLY A 239 38.92 5.69 12.05
N VAL A 240 38.13 6.77 12.01
CA VAL A 240 38.63 8.15 12.03
C VAL A 240 39.45 8.41 13.30
N VAL A 241 38.95 8.01 14.47
CA VAL A 241 39.67 8.17 15.75
C VAL A 241 41.01 7.43 15.71
N LEU A 242 41.04 6.20 15.21
CA LEU A 242 42.27 5.40 15.12
C LEU A 242 43.30 6.02 14.16
N VAL A 243 42.86 6.57 13.03
CA VAL A 243 43.74 7.29 12.10
C VAL A 243 44.31 8.56 12.73
N VAL A 244 43.48 9.35 13.41
CA VAL A 244 43.92 10.60 14.07
C VAL A 244 44.91 10.32 15.21
N VAL A 245 44.57 9.37 16.09
CA VAL A 245 45.45 9.00 17.22
C VAL A 245 46.73 8.34 16.71
N GLY A 246 46.64 7.39 15.78
CA GLY A 246 47.80 6.73 15.19
C GLY A 246 48.71 7.71 14.45
N GLY A 247 48.14 8.60 13.63
CA GLY A 247 48.87 9.67 12.94
C GLY A 247 49.54 10.65 13.90
N GLY A 248 48.84 11.06 14.97
CA GLY A 248 49.39 11.94 16.01
C GLY A 248 50.53 11.30 16.80
N VAL A 249 50.42 10.02 17.15
CA VAL A 249 51.50 9.26 17.81
C VAL A 249 52.69 9.09 16.85
N TYR A 250 52.45 8.77 15.58
CA TYR A 250 53.52 8.63 14.59
C TYR A 250 54.25 9.94 14.31
N ALA A 251 53.53 11.06 14.22
CA ALA A 251 54.11 12.38 13.99
C ALA A 251 54.89 12.89 15.22
N SER A 252 54.36 12.70 16.43
CA SER A 252 55.04 13.10 17.67
C SER A 252 56.34 12.32 17.90
N ASP A 253 56.35 11.01 17.61
CA ASP A 253 57.53 10.15 17.69
C ASP A 253 58.58 10.45 16.59
N ARG A 254 58.22 11.25 15.58
CA ARG A 254 59.13 11.78 14.55
C ARG A 254 59.68 13.16 14.89
N TRP A 255 58.96 13.94 15.72
CA TRP A 255 59.34 15.31 16.08
C TRP A 255 60.07 15.39 17.43
N ILE A 256 59.85 14.43 18.33
CA ILE A 256 60.41 14.42 19.70
C ILE A 256 61.57 13.41 19.84
N GLY A 257 61.71 12.46 18.89
CA GLY A 257 62.81 11.51 18.82
C GLY A 257 63.83 11.89 17.75
#